data_AF-A0A5C6S8S3-F1
#
_entry.id   AF-A0A5C6S8S3-F1
#
_cell.length_a   1.000
_cell.length_b   1.000
_cell.length_c   1.000
_cell.angle_alpha   90.00
_cell.angle_beta   90.00
_cell.angle_gamma   90.00
#
_symmetry.space_group_name_H-M   'P 1'
#
loop_
_entity.id
_entity.type
_entity.pdbx_description
1 polymer ?
#
loop_
_entity_poly.entity_id
_entity_poly.type
_entity_poly.pdbx_seq_one_letter_code
_entity_poly.pdbx_strand_id
1 'polypeptide(L)'
;MPPVNLPGNALPPESQPVEKPLTRAAIFIVVNVKPDDRSLAQFREFCGNLASLIRAVGFRNPDARLTCIAGIGSALWDRLDQPERPAGLHPMRAISGVYDAPSTPGDLLLHIRAERPDFCFEFATEAMRALGDSVVLEDETQGFKFFDNRDLLGFVDGTENPEGQALGNSVLIGAEDPAFIGGSYVITQKYMHDMAKWNAIPVEQQERIIGRHKLSDIEYPDDQKAPYAHNVLTSIDDAEGQQLQILRDNMPFGSPARSEFGTYFIGYARDPARIERMLDNMFIGDPPGNYDRILDVSTPVTGSLFFVPSATLLESLADAATPADAGKTEGGGDPQTDAGGASGSLHIGSLKQENQDE
;
A
#
# COMPACT_ATOMS: atom_id res chain seq x y z
N MET A 1 -24.96 11.54 1.70
CA MET A 1 -24.49 12.58 0.74
C MET A 1 -25.18 12.34 -0.60
N PRO A 2 -25.49 13.39 -1.39
CA PRO A 2 -25.90 13.18 -2.78
C PRO A 2 -24.70 12.65 -3.60
N PRO A 3 -24.94 11.95 -4.72
CA PRO A 3 -23.86 11.48 -5.58
C PRO A 3 -23.03 12.66 -6.09
N VAL A 4 -21.71 12.56 -5.98
CA VAL A 4 -20.76 13.53 -6.52
C VAL A 4 -20.81 13.42 -8.04
N ASN A 5 -21.36 14.43 -8.71
CA ASN A 5 -21.23 14.59 -10.15
C ASN A 5 -19.82 15.12 -10.44
N LEU A 6 -18.93 14.24 -10.86
CA LEU A 6 -17.66 14.63 -11.47
C LEU A 6 -17.95 15.37 -12.79
N PRO A 7 -17.25 16.47 -13.11
CA PRO A 7 -17.43 17.15 -14.40
C PRO A 7 -16.90 16.27 -15.53
N GLY A 8 -17.78 15.90 -16.45
CA GLY A 8 -17.46 15.05 -17.61
C GLY A 8 -17.85 13.59 -17.37
N ASN A 9 -18.26 12.93 -18.45
CA ASN A 9 -18.75 11.55 -18.49
C ASN A 9 -17.66 10.48 -18.20
N ALA A 10 -16.65 10.83 -17.40
CA ALA A 10 -15.56 9.95 -17.00
C ALA A 10 -16.01 9.14 -15.78
N LEU A 11 -15.80 7.82 -15.85
CA LEU A 11 -16.00 6.94 -14.70
C LEU A 11 -15.08 7.39 -13.55
N PRO A 12 -15.50 7.25 -12.29
CA PRO A 12 -14.62 7.54 -11.16
C PRO A 12 -13.36 6.67 -11.23
N PRO A 13 -12.19 7.17 -10.77
CA PRO A 13 -10.96 6.41 -10.78
C PRO A 13 -11.12 5.12 -9.96
N GLU A 14 -10.57 4.01 -10.45
CA GLU A 14 -10.62 2.73 -9.75
C GLU A 14 -9.55 2.71 -8.66
N SER A 15 -9.93 2.50 -7.40
CA SER A 15 -8.98 2.33 -6.29
C SER A 15 -8.22 1.01 -6.38
N GLN A 16 -6.96 1.01 -5.94
CA GLN A 16 -6.26 -0.24 -5.62
C GLN A 16 -7.01 -0.99 -4.48
N PRO A 17 -6.85 -2.32 -4.34
CA PRO A 17 -7.67 -3.14 -3.43
C PRO A 17 -7.32 -2.99 -1.93
N VAL A 18 -7.15 -1.75 -1.44
CA VAL A 18 -6.83 -1.41 -0.04
C VAL A 18 -7.85 -1.99 0.92
N GLU A 19 -9.14 -1.86 0.60
CA GLU A 19 -10.26 -2.28 1.46
C GLU A 19 -10.51 -3.79 1.50
N LYS A 20 -9.71 -4.60 0.77
CA LYS A 20 -9.89 -6.06 0.81
C LYS A 20 -9.52 -6.63 2.18
N PRO A 21 -10.24 -7.68 2.63
CA PRO A 21 -10.08 -8.23 3.96
C PRO A 21 -8.71 -8.89 4.16
N LEU A 22 -8.35 -9.06 5.44
CA LEU A 22 -7.17 -9.81 5.90
C LEU A 22 -7.09 -11.18 5.20
N THR A 23 -5.87 -11.56 4.84
CA THR A 23 -5.59 -12.87 4.22
C THR A 23 -4.65 -13.69 5.10
N ARG A 24 -4.42 -14.96 4.76
CA ARG A 24 -3.59 -15.87 5.57
C ARG A 24 -2.09 -15.65 5.40
N ALA A 25 -1.65 -15.06 4.30
CA ALA A 25 -0.26 -14.84 3.98
C ALA A 25 -0.07 -13.47 3.34
N ALA A 26 1.03 -12.80 3.68
CA ALA A 26 1.43 -11.56 3.06
C ALA A 26 2.94 -11.54 2.82
N ILE A 27 3.37 -10.79 1.80
CA ILE A 27 4.77 -10.42 1.63
C ILE A 27 4.80 -8.90 1.47
N PHE A 28 5.60 -8.25 2.31
CA PHE A 28 5.91 -6.84 2.23
C PHE A 28 7.28 -6.70 1.60
N ILE A 29 7.38 -5.93 0.52
CA ILE A 29 8.65 -5.62 -0.14
C ILE A 29 8.78 -4.12 -0.21
N VAL A 30 9.88 -3.59 0.33
CA VAL A 30 10.26 -2.19 0.20
C VAL A 30 11.56 -2.14 -0.59
N VAL A 31 11.56 -1.35 -1.66
CA VAL A 31 12.72 -1.17 -2.53
C VAL A 31 12.96 0.31 -2.82
N ASN A 32 14.20 0.64 -3.15
CA ASN A 32 14.59 1.92 -3.72
C ASN A 32 14.84 1.79 -5.23
N VAL A 33 14.35 2.74 -6.02
CA VAL A 33 14.62 2.78 -7.47
C VAL A 33 15.93 3.50 -7.69
N LYS A 34 16.88 2.88 -8.39
CA LYS A 34 18.19 3.47 -8.65
C LYS A 34 18.05 4.83 -9.35
N PRO A 35 18.98 5.78 -9.13
CA PRO A 35 18.80 7.19 -9.49
C PRO A 35 19.00 7.51 -10.99
N ASP A 36 18.91 6.51 -11.87
CA ASP A 36 19.09 6.65 -13.31
C ASP A 36 17.76 6.53 -14.09
N ASP A 37 17.71 7.17 -15.27
CA ASP A 37 16.51 7.25 -16.10
C ASP A 37 16.02 5.87 -16.58
N ARG A 38 16.94 4.93 -16.80
CA ARG A 38 16.60 3.57 -17.21
C ARG A 38 15.84 2.86 -16.10
N SER A 39 16.31 3.00 -14.86
CA SER A 39 15.64 2.42 -13.69
C SER A 39 14.27 3.06 -13.44
N LEU A 40 14.14 4.37 -13.63
CA LEU A 40 12.86 5.06 -13.56
C LEU A 40 11.89 4.60 -14.66
N ALA A 41 12.37 4.41 -15.89
CA ALA A 41 11.56 3.88 -16.99
C ALA A 41 11.08 2.45 -16.71
N GLN A 42 11.93 1.58 -16.16
CA GLN A 42 11.56 0.22 -15.76
C GLN A 42 10.48 0.22 -14.66
N PHE A 43 10.58 1.13 -13.68
CA PHE A 43 9.55 1.32 -12.67
C PHE A 43 8.21 1.74 -13.31
N ARG A 44 8.21 2.70 -14.24
CA ARG A 44 7.00 3.14 -14.95
C ARG A 44 6.34 2.00 -15.72
N GLU A 45 7.14 1.19 -16.44
CA GLU A 45 6.66 0.00 -17.14
C GLU A 45 6.06 -1.02 -16.17
N PHE A 46 6.69 -1.24 -15.01
CA PHE A 46 6.16 -2.11 -13.97
C PHE A 46 4.78 -1.62 -13.47
N CYS A 47 4.61 -0.31 -13.23
CA CYS A 47 3.33 0.28 -12.83
C CYS A 47 2.20 -0.03 -13.83
N GLY A 48 2.46 0.17 -15.13
CA GLY A 48 1.49 -0.16 -16.19
C GLY A 48 1.16 -1.64 -16.29
N ASN A 49 2.10 -2.52 -15.94
CA ASN A 49 1.93 -3.97 -16.05
C ASN A 49 1.43 -4.65 -14.76
N LEU A 50 1.34 -3.94 -13.64
CA LEU A 50 1.02 -4.53 -12.33
C LEU A 50 -0.30 -5.31 -12.35
N ALA A 51 -1.36 -4.71 -12.90
CA ALA A 51 -2.68 -5.35 -12.96
C ALA A 51 -2.67 -6.62 -13.82
N SER A 52 -1.93 -6.62 -14.93
CA SER A 52 -1.74 -7.79 -15.79
C SER A 52 -0.99 -8.90 -15.05
N LEU A 53 0.02 -8.54 -14.26
CA LEU A 53 0.80 -9.50 -13.49
C LEU A 53 -0.04 -10.16 -12.39
N ILE A 54 -0.84 -9.38 -11.66
CA ILE A 54 -1.77 -9.89 -10.65
C ILE A 54 -2.75 -10.88 -11.28
N ARG A 55 -3.30 -10.56 -12.47
CA ARG A 55 -4.19 -11.48 -13.20
C ARG A 55 -3.46 -12.75 -13.64
N ALA A 56 -2.27 -12.65 -14.19
CA ALA A 56 -1.51 -13.80 -14.69
C ALA A 56 -1.24 -14.84 -13.58
N VAL A 57 -0.85 -14.38 -12.38
CA VAL A 57 -0.62 -15.27 -11.23
C VAL A 57 -1.94 -15.68 -10.58
N GLY A 58 -2.80 -14.73 -10.26
CA GLY A 58 -4.03 -14.95 -9.49
C GLY A 58 -5.10 -15.76 -10.22
N PHE A 59 -5.21 -15.64 -11.55
CA PHE A 59 -6.22 -16.36 -12.33
C PHE A 59 -6.04 -17.89 -12.30
N ARG A 60 -4.83 -18.36 -11.96
CA ARG A 60 -4.55 -19.80 -11.77
C ARG A 60 -5.37 -20.40 -10.62
N ASN A 61 -5.76 -19.61 -9.63
CA ASN A 61 -6.67 -20.00 -8.56
C ASN A 61 -7.36 -18.77 -7.92
N PRO A 62 -8.62 -18.47 -8.27
CA PRO A 62 -9.36 -17.36 -7.69
C PRO A 62 -9.51 -17.43 -6.15
N ASP A 63 -9.57 -18.63 -5.57
CA ASP A 63 -9.69 -18.82 -4.11
C ASP A 63 -8.40 -18.43 -3.36
N ALA A 64 -7.28 -18.29 -4.07
CA ALA A 64 -6.05 -17.74 -3.49
C ALA A 64 -6.19 -16.25 -3.15
N ARG A 65 -7.19 -15.54 -3.72
CA ARG A 65 -7.48 -14.12 -3.44
C ARG A 65 -6.26 -13.19 -3.53
N LEU A 66 -5.36 -13.46 -4.47
CA LEU A 66 -4.14 -12.66 -4.64
C LEU A 66 -4.49 -11.19 -4.89
N THR A 67 -3.85 -10.31 -4.11
CA THR A 67 -3.80 -8.87 -4.38
C THR A 67 -2.39 -8.33 -4.18
N CYS A 68 -2.07 -7.25 -4.86
CA CYS A 68 -0.90 -6.43 -4.59
C CYS A 68 -1.33 -4.97 -4.57
N ILE A 69 -0.88 -4.23 -3.58
CA ILE A 69 -1.01 -2.77 -3.50
C ILE A 69 0.39 -2.18 -3.67
N ALA A 70 0.53 -1.25 -4.60
CA ALA A 70 1.76 -0.49 -4.82
C ALA A 70 1.65 0.89 -4.18
N GLY A 71 2.57 1.18 -3.26
CA GLY A 71 2.77 2.51 -2.66
C GLY A 71 4.04 3.15 -3.18
N ILE A 72 4.01 4.47 -3.42
CA ILE A 72 5.11 5.27 -3.96
C ILE A 72 5.56 6.27 -2.88
N GLY A 73 6.85 6.23 -2.56
CA GLY A 73 7.48 7.11 -1.58
C GLY A 73 7.64 8.53 -2.10
N SER A 74 7.74 9.48 -1.18
CA SER A 74 7.87 10.92 -1.49
C SER A 74 8.98 11.23 -2.49
N ALA A 75 10.18 10.64 -2.32
CA ALA A 75 11.34 10.93 -3.14
C ALA A 75 11.22 10.37 -4.56
N LEU A 76 10.63 9.18 -4.71
CA LEU A 76 10.30 8.64 -6.03
C LEU A 76 9.22 9.46 -6.72
N TRP A 77 8.20 9.92 -5.99
CA TRP A 77 7.15 10.77 -6.56
C TRP A 77 7.71 12.02 -7.24
N ASP A 78 8.69 12.69 -6.61
CA ASP A 78 9.34 13.88 -7.17
C ASP A 78 10.10 13.59 -8.48
N ARG A 79 10.48 12.34 -8.72
CA ARG A 79 11.14 11.88 -9.96
C ARG A 79 10.15 11.50 -11.05
N LEU A 80 8.86 11.38 -10.76
CA LEU A 80 7.85 10.93 -11.72
C LEU A 80 7.28 12.05 -12.60
N ASP A 81 7.78 13.28 -12.46
CA ASP A 81 7.37 14.46 -13.24
C ASP A 81 5.84 14.66 -13.27
N GLN A 82 5.17 14.29 -12.17
CA GLN A 82 3.71 14.46 -12.06
C GLN A 82 3.37 15.94 -11.86
N PRO A 83 2.31 16.46 -12.50
CA PRO A 83 1.97 17.87 -12.43
C PRO A 83 1.49 18.30 -11.04
N GLU A 84 0.96 17.35 -10.27
CA GLU A 84 0.43 17.55 -8.93
C GLU A 84 1.05 16.53 -7.96
N ARG A 85 0.97 16.85 -6.67
CA ARG A 85 1.46 15.99 -5.59
C ARG A 85 0.32 15.74 -4.59
N PRO A 86 0.13 14.50 -4.11
CA PRO A 86 -0.85 14.22 -3.07
C PRO A 86 -0.57 15.08 -1.84
N ALA A 87 -1.58 15.77 -1.33
CA ALA A 87 -1.39 16.86 -0.37
C ALA A 87 -0.66 16.45 0.92
N GLY A 88 -0.85 15.20 1.37
CA GLY A 88 -0.23 14.63 2.57
C GLY A 88 1.03 13.80 2.29
N LEU A 89 1.54 13.76 1.06
CA LEU A 89 2.74 12.96 0.78
C LEU A 89 3.98 13.71 1.26
N HIS A 90 4.74 13.08 2.15
CA HIS A 90 6.08 13.49 2.62
C HIS A 90 6.85 12.25 3.13
N PRO A 91 8.19 12.29 3.26
CA PRO A 91 8.91 11.21 3.91
C PRO A 91 8.42 11.05 5.35
N MET A 92 8.28 9.81 5.84
CA MET A 92 7.90 9.58 7.24
C MET A 92 8.84 10.37 8.16
N ARG A 93 8.28 11.12 9.11
CA ARG A 93 9.07 11.83 10.12
C ARG A 93 9.60 10.81 11.14
N ALA A 94 10.91 10.85 11.38
CA ALA A 94 11.48 10.14 12.53
C ALA A 94 10.97 10.78 13.83
N ILE A 95 10.57 9.96 14.80
CA ILE A 95 10.03 10.43 16.09
C ILE A 95 11.06 10.12 17.16
N SER A 96 11.38 11.13 17.98
CA SER A 96 12.19 10.97 19.19
C SER A 96 11.34 11.28 20.41
N GLY A 97 10.96 10.22 21.12
CA GLY A 97 10.16 10.28 22.34
C GLY A 97 10.82 9.54 23.49
N VAL A 98 10.04 8.74 24.24
CA VAL A 98 10.61 7.81 25.24
C VAL A 98 11.33 6.65 24.55
N TYR A 99 10.79 6.22 23.41
CA TYR A 99 11.47 5.39 22.42
C TYR A 99 11.56 6.15 21.10
N ASP A 100 12.43 5.71 20.20
CA ASP A 100 12.58 6.28 18.87
C ASP A 100 11.80 5.48 17.82
N ALA A 101 11.17 6.17 16.88
CA ALA A 101 10.67 5.59 15.63
C ALA A 101 11.58 6.06 14.48
N PRO A 102 12.36 5.17 13.84
CA PRO A 102 13.23 5.58 12.74
C PRO A 102 12.43 5.93 11.49
N SER A 103 13.02 6.79 10.64
CA SER A 103 12.61 6.96 9.25
C SER A 103 13.66 6.27 8.37
N THR A 104 13.23 5.27 7.61
CA THR A 104 14.10 4.43 6.77
C THR A 104 13.76 4.59 5.29
N PRO A 105 14.74 4.37 4.39
CA PRO A 105 14.51 4.48 2.95
C PRO A 105 13.37 3.59 2.43
N GLY A 106 12.73 4.04 1.34
CA GLY A 106 11.68 3.29 0.67
C GLY A 106 11.03 4.12 -0.44
N ASP A 107 11.28 3.76 -1.69
CA ASP A 107 10.68 4.40 -2.86
C ASP A 107 9.41 3.69 -3.33
N LEU A 108 9.39 2.35 -3.25
CA LEU A 108 8.26 1.53 -3.65
C LEU A 108 7.96 0.49 -2.58
N LEU A 109 6.70 0.45 -2.13
CA LEU A 109 6.12 -0.62 -1.33
C LEU A 109 5.30 -1.53 -2.23
N LEU A 110 5.54 -2.84 -2.15
CA LEU A 110 4.60 -3.87 -2.63
C LEU A 110 4.02 -4.59 -1.40
N HIS A 111 2.73 -4.38 -1.17
CA HIS A 111 1.97 -5.14 -0.16
C HIS A 111 1.19 -6.25 -0.86
N ILE A 112 1.75 -7.45 -0.82
CA ILE A 112 1.26 -8.63 -1.53
C ILE A 112 0.49 -9.51 -0.53
N ARG A 113 -0.74 -9.90 -0.85
CA ARG A 113 -1.64 -10.66 0.04
C ARG A 113 -2.31 -11.80 -0.68
N ALA A 114 -2.44 -12.96 -0.03
CA ALA A 114 -3.17 -14.10 -0.54
C ALA A 114 -3.58 -15.07 0.58
N GLU A 115 -4.56 -15.93 0.30
CA GLU A 115 -4.92 -17.06 1.18
C GLU A 115 -3.85 -18.15 1.23
N ARG A 116 -2.91 -18.13 0.28
CA ARG A 116 -1.85 -19.12 0.19
C ARG A 116 -0.49 -18.45 0.00
N PRO A 117 0.54 -18.86 0.77
CA PRO A 117 1.86 -18.22 0.70
C PRO A 117 2.56 -18.44 -0.64
N ASP A 118 2.27 -19.53 -1.35
CA ASP A 118 2.86 -19.81 -2.67
C ASP A 118 2.42 -18.79 -3.74
N PHE A 119 1.19 -18.26 -3.64
CA PHE A 119 0.74 -17.18 -4.54
C PHE A 119 1.43 -15.86 -4.26
N CYS A 120 1.66 -15.52 -2.98
CA CYS A 120 2.45 -14.34 -2.64
C CYS A 120 3.88 -14.48 -3.15
N PHE A 121 4.49 -15.65 -2.94
CA PHE A 121 5.87 -15.91 -3.33
C PHE A 121 6.07 -15.91 -4.85
N GLU A 122 5.17 -16.55 -5.60
CA GLU A 122 5.19 -16.52 -7.08
C GLU A 122 5.04 -15.09 -7.58
N PHE A 123 4.08 -14.33 -7.06
CA PHE A 123 3.88 -12.95 -7.47
C PHE A 123 5.09 -12.07 -7.14
N ALA A 124 5.64 -12.19 -5.93
CA ALA A 124 6.88 -11.50 -5.53
C ALA A 124 8.03 -11.84 -6.48
N THR A 125 8.18 -13.11 -6.87
CA THR A 125 9.22 -13.56 -7.81
C THR A 125 9.08 -12.86 -9.16
N GLU A 126 7.87 -12.82 -9.72
CA GLU A 126 7.64 -12.16 -11.00
C GLU A 126 7.76 -10.63 -10.91
N ALA A 127 7.30 -10.02 -9.82
CA ALA A 127 7.42 -8.58 -9.60
C ALA A 127 8.89 -8.15 -9.49
N MET A 128 9.70 -8.89 -8.72
CA MET A 128 11.14 -8.62 -8.61
C MET A 128 11.88 -8.90 -9.92
N ARG A 129 11.42 -9.87 -10.73
CA ARG A 129 11.97 -10.09 -12.08
C ARG A 129 11.65 -8.91 -13.01
N ALA A 130 10.44 -8.40 -12.96
CA ALA A 130 10.01 -7.26 -13.77
C ALA A 130 10.73 -5.96 -13.39
N LEU A 131 11.02 -5.75 -12.10
CA LEU A 131 11.85 -4.64 -11.64
C LEU A 131 13.35 -4.87 -11.95
N GLY A 132 13.81 -6.12 -11.88
CA GLY A 132 15.17 -6.51 -12.27
C GLY A 132 16.26 -5.75 -11.51
N ASP A 133 17.27 -5.27 -12.24
CA ASP A 133 18.37 -4.49 -11.68
C ASP A 133 18.05 -3.01 -11.50
N SER A 134 16.81 -2.56 -11.74
CA SER A 134 16.42 -1.15 -11.55
C SER A 134 16.26 -0.74 -10.08
N VAL A 135 16.17 -1.73 -9.18
CA VAL A 135 15.87 -1.51 -7.76
C VAL A 135 16.94 -2.07 -6.84
N VAL A 136 16.94 -1.58 -5.60
CA VAL A 136 17.72 -2.11 -4.47
C VAL A 136 16.73 -2.49 -3.36
N LEU A 137 16.88 -3.70 -2.82
CA LEU A 137 16.03 -4.17 -1.72
C LEU A 137 16.41 -3.49 -0.40
N GLU A 138 15.40 -2.92 0.27
CA GLU A 138 15.54 -2.32 1.61
C GLU A 138 14.96 -3.24 2.68
N ASP A 139 13.76 -3.80 2.47
CA ASP A 139 13.16 -4.81 3.34
C ASP A 139 12.34 -5.82 2.54
N GLU A 140 12.43 -7.08 2.94
CA GLU A 140 11.46 -8.13 2.59
C GLU A 140 10.99 -8.77 3.89
N THR A 141 9.67 -8.83 4.09
CA THR A 141 9.08 -9.50 5.24
C THR A 141 7.94 -10.41 4.79
N GLN A 142 8.04 -11.70 5.11
CA GLN A 142 6.99 -12.67 4.86
C GLN A 142 6.13 -12.84 6.12
N GLY A 143 4.89 -12.37 6.04
CA GLY A 143 3.92 -12.41 7.11
C GLY A 143 3.00 -13.63 7.03
N PHE A 144 2.54 -14.10 8.19
CA PHE A 144 1.55 -15.17 8.29
C PHE A 144 0.46 -14.82 9.29
N LYS A 145 -0.78 -15.22 9.01
CA LYS A 145 -1.85 -15.20 10.00
C LYS A 145 -1.53 -16.20 11.12
N PHE A 146 -1.57 -15.74 12.36
CA PHE A 146 -1.35 -16.57 13.53
C PHE A 146 -2.67 -16.87 14.25
N PHE A 147 -2.98 -18.16 14.40
CA PHE A 147 -4.23 -18.66 15.01
C PHE A 147 -5.50 -17.91 14.52
N ASP A 148 -6.29 -17.40 15.46
CA ASP A 148 -7.57 -16.71 15.35
C ASP A 148 -7.41 -15.18 15.13
N ASN A 149 -6.47 -14.78 14.25
CA ASN A 149 -6.05 -13.38 14.00
C ASN A 149 -5.28 -12.76 15.17
N ARG A 150 -4.39 -13.53 15.78
CA ARG A 150 -3.53 -13.01 16.86
C ARG A 150 -2.23 -12.45 16.33
N ASP A 151 -1.68 -11.49 17.04
CA ASP A 151 -0.27 -11.15 16.94
C ASP A 151 0.61 -12.16 17.72
N LEU A 152 1.93 -11.98 17.68
CA LEU A 152 2.86 -12.84 18.44
C LEU A 152 2.90 -12.51 19.94
N LEU A 153 2.36 -11.37 20.37
CA LEU A 153 2.15 -11.05 21.78
C LEU A 153 0.95 -11.83 22.35
N GLY A 154 0.13 -12.41 21.48
CA GLY A 154 -0.98 -13.32 21.79
C GLY A 154 -2.33 -12.62 21.93
N PHE A 155 -2.46 -11.38 21.47
CA PHE A 155 -3.71 -10.63 21.43
C PHE A 155 -4.30 -10.67 20.02
N VAL A 156 -5.62 -10.62 19.90
CA VAL A 156 -6.27 -10.49 18.59
C VAL A 156 -5.92 -9.10 18.02
N ASP A 157 -5.54 -9.05 16.75
CA ASP A 157 -5.14 -7.83 16.07
C ASP A 157 -6.08 -7.54 14.89
N GLY A 158 -6.52 -6.29 14.78
CA GLY A 158 -7.45 -5.80 13.77
C GLY A 158 -8.93 -5.69 14.20
N THR A 159 -9.27 -5.94 15.47
CA THR A 159 -10.67 -5.98 15.94
C THR A 159 -11.45 -4.68 15.71
N GLU A 160 -10.81 -3.53 15.96
CA GLU A 160 -11.45 -2.20 15.80
C GLU A 160 -11.20 -1.58 14.41
N ASN A 161 -10.84 -2.38 13.40
CA ASN A 161 -10.76 -1.88 12.03
C ASN A 161 -12.15 -1.41 11.55
N PRO A 162 -12.22 -0.30 10.78
CA PRO A 162 -13.49 0.14 10.23
C PRO A 162 -14.03 -0.86 9.21
N GLU A 163 -15.36 -1.00 9.16
CA GLU A 163 -16.05 -1.89 8.23
C GLU A 163 -17.03 -1.11 7.34
N GLY A 164 -17.45 -1.75 6.24
CA GLY A 164 -18.48 -1.22 5.35
C GLY A 164 -18.15 0.19 4.84
N GLN A 165 -19.08 1.13 4.95
CA GLN A 165 -18.88 2.50 4.47
C GLN A 165 -17.83 3.26 5.27
N ALA A 166 -17.66 2.96 6.56
CA ALA A 166 -16.66 3.62 7.40
C ALA A 166 -15.23 3.30 6.94
N LEU A 167 -15.02 2.10 6.39
CA LEU A 167 -13.75 1.67 5.83
C LEU A 167 -13.30 2.60 4.70
N GLY A 168 -14.09 2.69 3.63
CA GLY A 168 -13.79 3.56 2.48
C GLY A 168 -13.64 5.03 2.88
N ASN A 169 -14.51 5.52 3.78
CA ASN A 169 -14.43 6.89 4.29
C ASN A 169 -13.18 7.17 5.12
N SER A 170 -12.52 6.14 5.65
CA SER A 170 -11.32 6.27 6.48
C SER A 170 -10.03 6.14 5.68
N VAL A 171 -10.05 5.37 4.58
CA VAL A 171 -8.83 4.99 3.85
C VAL A 171 -8.71 5.60 2.46
N LEU A 172 -9.82 5.93 1.80
CA LEU A 172 -9.80 6.47 0.44
C LEU A 172 -9.85 8.00 0.46
N ILE A 173 -8.94 8.61 -0.29
CA ILE A 173 -8.92 10.05 -0.57
C ILE A 173 -10.19 10.42 -1.33
N GLY A 174 -10.85 11.47 -0.87
CA GLY A 174 -12.08 12.01 -1.44
C GLY A 174 -11.90 13.40 -2.06
N ALA A 175 -12.99 14.18 -2.05
CA ALA A 175 -13.06 15.50 -2.68
C ALA A 175 -12.15 16.56 -2.04
N GLU A 176 -11.55 16.27 -0.88
CA GLU A 176 -10.51 17.08 -0.26
C GLU A 176 -9.22 17.16 -1.08
N ASP A 177 -8.95 16.14 -1.93
CA ASP A 177 -7.81 16.13 -2.84
C ASP A 177 -8.22 15.54 -4.21
N PRO A 178 -8.94 16.33 -5.05
CA PRO A 178 -9.64 15.84 -6.24
C PRO A 178 -8.77 15.10 -7.26
N ALA A 179 -7.50 15.49 -7.40
CA ALA A 179 -6.58 14.87 -8.35
C ALA A 179 -6.17 13.44 -7.94
N PHE A 180 -6.35 13.10 -6.67
CA PHE A 180 -5.92 11.83 -6.09
C PHE A 180 -7.07 11.02 -5.48
N ILE A 181 -8.32 11.33 -5.86
CA ILE A 181 -9.51 10.56 -5.47
C ILE A 181 -9.29 9.06 -5.71
N GLY A 182 -9.66 8.26 -4.71
CA GLY A 182 -9.51 6.81 -4.75
C GLY A 182 -8.07 6.32 -4.45
N GLY A 183 -7.12 7.24 -4.22
CA GLY A 183 -5.84 6.93 -3.61
C GLY A 183 -5.94 6.76 -2.09
N SER A 184 -4.82 6.46 -1.45
CA SER A 184 -4.68 6.31 0.00
C SER A 184 -3.25 6.67 0.43
N TYR A 185 -3.00 6.79 1.73
CA TYR A 185 -1.66 6.84 2.30
C TYR A 185 -1.44 5.60 3.15
N VAL A 186 -0.21 5.09 3.13
CA VAL A 186 0.17 3.92 3.92
C VAL A 186 1.48 4.17 4.66
N ILE A 187 1.48 3.87 5.96
CA ILE A 187 2.68 3.86 6.79
C ILE A 187 3.00 2.42 7.18
N THR A 188 4.27 2.04 7.06
CA THR A 188 4.77 0.71 7.46
C THR A 188 5.85 0.83 8.52
N GLN A 189 5.84 -0.07 9.50
CA GLN A 189 6.90 -0.23 10.48
C GLN A 189 7.10 -1.71 10.82
N LYS A 190 8.34 -2.19 10.75
CA LYS A 190 8.70 -3.55 11.16
C LYS A 190 9.08 -3.55 12.64
N TYR A 191 8.26 -4.16 13.48
CA TYR A 191 8.52 -4.26 14.92
C TYR A 191 9.15 -5.59 15.29
N MET A 192 10.21 -5.55 16.09
CA MET A 192 10.84 -6.71 16.72
C MET A 192 10.45 -6.78 18.19
N HIS A 193 10.02 -7.95 18.66
CA HIS A 193 9.48 -8.17 20.00
C HIS A 193 10.48 -8.86 20.94
N ASP A 194 10.68 -8.30 22.13
CA ASP A 194 11.33 -8.99 23.25
C ASP A 194 10.33 -9.93 23.93
N MET A 195 10.21 -11.14 23.37
CA MET A 195 9.29 -12.16 23.87
C MET A 195 9.64 -12.67 25.26
N ALA A 196 10.92 -12.60 25.67
CA ALA A 196 11.32 -13.01 27.01
C ALA A 196 10.79 -12.01 28.05
N LYS A 197 10.96 -10.71 27.79
CA LYS A 197 10.40 -9.64 28.62
C LYS A 197 8.88 -9.68 28.61
N TRP A 198 8.24 -9.84 27.46
CA TRP A 198 6.79 -9.91 27.37
C TRP A 198 6.20 -11.08 28.17
N ASN A 199 6.74 -12.28 28.01
CA ASN A 199 6.24 -13.48 28.70
C ASN A 199 6.50 -13.49 30.21
N ALA A 200 7.41 -12.63 30.71
CA ALA A 200 7.63 -12.44 32.14
C ALA A 200 6.56 -11.53 32.79
N ILE A 201 5.80 -10.77 31.99
CA ILE A 201 4.72 -9.90 32.47
C ILE A 201 3.47 -10.75 32.75
N PRO A 202 2.83 -10.65 33.93
CA PRO A 202 1.56 -11.32 34.21
C PRO A 202 0.48 -10.94 33.20
N VAL A 203 -0.41 -11.88 32.88
CA VAL A 203 -1.44 -11.68 31.84
C VAL A 203 -2.28 -10.43 32.11
N GLU A 204 -2.70 -10.20 33.35
CA GLU A 204 -3.50 -9.04 33.73
C GLU A 204 -2.76 -7.73 33.44
N GLN A 205 -1.43 -7.70 33.57
CA GLN A 205 -0.65 -6.53 33.23
C GLN A 205 -0.45 -6.39 31.71
N GLN A 206 -0.31 -7.50 30.97
CA GLN A 206 -0.34 -7.46 29.51
C GLN A 206 -1.67 -6.90 28.99
N GLU A 207 -2.79 -7.34 29.57
CA GLU A 207 -4.14 -6.85 29.25
C GLU A 207 -4.26 -5.35 29.52
N ARG A 208 -3.67 -4.83 30.61
CA ARG A 208 -3.63 -3.38 30.88
C ARG A 208 -2.74 -2.59 29.91
N ILE A 209 -1.69 -3.20 29.38
CA ILE A 209 -0.81 -2.59 28.37
C ILE A 209 -1.55 -2.49 27.02
N ILE A 210 -2.30 -3.50 26.64
CA ILE A 210 -3.05 -3.51 25.37
C ILE A 210 -4.38 -2.78 25.49
N GLY A 211 -5.04 -2.85 26.64
CA GLY A 211 -6.37 -2.32 26.92
C GLY A 211 -7.53 -3.24 26.56
N ARG A 212 -7.26 -4.55 26.40
CA ARG A 212 -8.26 -5.59 26.12
C ARG A 212 -7.96 -6.86 26.90
N HIS A 213 -8.94 -7.73 27.05
CA HIS A 213 -8.74 -9.07 27.59
C HIS A 213 -8.08 -9.99 26.57
N LYS A 214 -7.06 -10.73 26.98
CA LYS A 214 -6.18 -11.47 26.07
C LYS A 214 -6.91 -12.61 25.36
N LEU A 215 -7.68 -13.40 26.10
CA LEU A 215 -8.35 -14.58 25.53
C LEU A 215 -9.61 -14.21 24.75
N SER A 216 -10.51 -13.43 25.37
CA SER A 216 -11.83 -13.11 24.82
C SER A 216 -11.83 -11.94 23.85
N ASP A 217 -10.73 -11.16 23.82
CA ASP A 217 -10.60 -9.93 23.03
C ASP A 217 -11.66 -8.87 23.36
N ILE A 218 -12.27 -8.93 24.55
CA ILE A 218 -13.24 -7.92 24.99
C ILE A 218 -12.46 -6.71 25.50
N GLU A 219 -12.83 -5.53 25.02
CA GLU A 219 -12.25 -4.26 25.48
C GLU A 219 -12.58 -3.99 26.96
N TYR A 220 -11.65 -3.38 27.70
CA TYR A 220 -11.99 -2.88 29.03
C TYR A 220 -13.04 -1.76 28.93
N PRO A 221 -13.92 -1.62 29.94
CA PRO A 221 -14.71 -0.40 30.12
C PRO A 221 -13.82 0.85 30.21
N ASP A 222 -14.27 1.98 29.68
CA ASP A 222 -13.48 3.20 29.58
C ASP A 222 -12.92 3.69 30.93
N ASP A 223 -13.68 3.52 32.02
CA ASP A 223 -13.27 3.90 33.37
C ASP A 223 -12.18 3.00 33.98
N GLN A 224 -11.88 1.88 33.33
CA GLN A 224 -10.86 0.91 33.74
C GLN A 224 -9.62 0.89 32.83
N LYS A 225 -9.69 1.51 31.64
CA LYS A 225 -8.56 1.59 30.72
C LYS A 225 -7.41 2.35 31.37
N ALA A 226 -6.20 1.80 31.28
CA ALA A 226 -5.02 2.53 31.68
C ALA A 226 -4.74 3.65 30.67
N PRO A 227 -4.34 4.85 31.10
CA PRO A 227 -4.10 5.97 30.18
C PRO A 227 -2.92 5.72 29.22
N TYR A 228 -2.04 4.76 29.54
CA TYR A 228 -0.90 4.36 28.71
C TYR A 228 -1.20 3.15 27.82
N ALA A 229 -2.43 2.64 27.82
CA ALA A 229 -2.79 1.46 27.06
C ALA A 229 -2.73 1.74 25.55
N HIS A 230 -2.31 0.76 24.77
CA HIS A 230 -2.18 0.85 23.32
C HIS A 230 -3.47 1.36 22.67
N ASN A 231 -4.62 0.73 22.97
CA ASN A 231 -5.92 1.13 22.41
C ASN A 231 -6.35 2.57 22.79
N VAL A 232 -5.93 3.08 23.95
CA VAL A 232 -6.24 4.46 24.38
C VAL A 232 -5.42 5.43 23.55
N LEU A 233 -4.11 5.20 23.42
CA LEU A 233 -3.20 6.12 22.72
C LEU A 233 -3.39 6.07 21.19
N THR A 234 -3.90 4.96 20.64
CA THR A 234 -4.24 4.82 19.23
C THR A 234 -5.70 5.13 18.91
N SER A 235 -6.52 5.52 19.89
CA SER A 235 -7.87 6.04 19.64
C SER A 235 -7.81 7.56 19.60
N ILE A 236 -8.05 8.13 18.42
CA ILE A 236 -7.97 9.58 18.19
C ILE A 236 -9.29 10.12 17.64
N ASP A 237 -9.67 11.30 18.12
CA ASP A 237 -10.86 12.02 17.68
C ASP A 237 -10.49 13.35 17.02
N ASP A 238 -11.30 13.82 16.08
CA ASP A 238 -11.19 15.17 15.53
C ASP A 238 -11.67 16.26 16.52
N ALA A 239 -11.67 17.51 16.07
CA ALA A 239 -12.07 18.66 16.90
C ALA A 239 -13.56 18.63 17.27
N GLU A 240 -14.38 17.91 16.50
CA GLU A 240 -15.81 17.72 16.70
C GLU A 240 -16.13 16.46 17.53
N GLY A 241 -15.11 15.70 17.93
CA GLY A 241 -15.25 14.48 18.72
C GLY A 241 -15.63 13.24 17.90
N GLN A 242 -15.42 13.27 16.58
CA GLN A 242 -15.60 12.09 15.73
C GLN A 242 -14.31 11.28 15.66
N GLN A 243 -14.44 9.97 15.83
CA GLN A 243 -13.30 9.06 15.79
C GLN A 243 -12.65 9.04 14.40
N LEU A 244 -11.34 9.29 14.37
CA LEU A 244 -10.52 9.23 13.17
C LEU A 244 -9.91 7.83 13.05
N GLN A 245 -10.55 6.98 12.23
CA GLN A 245 -10.12 5.60 12.03
C GLN A 245 -9.05 5.45 10.93
N ILE A 246 -8.33 4.34 10.99
CA ILE A 246 -7.39 3.84 9.98
C ILE A 246 -7.70 2.36 9.71
N LEU A 247 -7.24 1.80 8.59
CA LEU A 247 -7.28 0.36 8.36
C LEU A 247 -5.90 -0.24 8.63
N ARG A 248 -5.82 -1.23 9.52
CA ARG A 248 -4.59 -1.98 9.78
C ARG A 248 -4.65 -3.37 9.15
N ASP A 249 -3.53 -3.82 8.60
CA ASP A 249 -3.36 -5.17 8.04
C ASP A 249 -2.08 -5.81 8.60
N ASN A 250 -1.93 -5.71 9.92
CA ASN A 250 -0.75 -6.17 10.64
C ASN A 250 -0.53 -7.67 10.45
N MET A 251 0.73 -8.07 10.23
CA MET A 251 1.06 -9.48 10.05
C MET A 251 2.22 -9.91 10.96
N PRO A 252 2.02 -10.97 11.75
CA PRO A 252 3.09 -11.72 12.40
C PRO A 252 4.18 -12.15 11.41
N PHE A 253 5.44 -12.03 11.81
CA PHE A 253 6.58 -12.64 11.11
C PHE A 253 7.62 -13.12 12.12
N GLY A 254 8.53 -13.99 11.69
CA GLY A 254 9.63 -14.39 12.56
C GLY A 254 10.40 -15.62 12.11
N SER A 255 11.42 -15.93 12.90
CA SER A 255 12.26 -17.11 12.79
C SER A 255 12.57 -17.61 14.20
N PRO A 256 11.82 -18.61 14.71
CA PRO A 256 12.00 -19.11 16.07
C PRO A 256 13.42 -19.63 16.35
N ALA A 257 14.08 -20.23 15.36
CA ALA A 257 15.45 -20.71 15.50
C ALA A 257 16.49 -19.57 15.67
N ARG A 258 16.13 -18.34 15.30
CA ARG A 258 16.94 -17.12 15.49
C ARG A 258 16.40 -16.21 16.59
N SER A 259 15.36 -16.65 17.31
CA SER A 259 14.64 -15.83 18.30
C SER A 259 14.11 -14.51 17.72
N GLU A 260 13.76 -14.49 16.44
CA GLU A 260 13.14 -13.35 15.78
C GLU A 260 11.62 -13.52 15.85
N PHE A 261 10.95 -12.61 16.55
CA PHE A 261 9.49 -12.55 16.63
C PHE A 261 9.10 -11.10 16.40
N GLY A 262 8.16 -10.85 15.50
CA GLY A 262 7.78 -9.48 15.18
C GLY A 262 6.36 -9.34 14.63
N THR A 263 5.95 -8.08 14.55
CA THR A 263 4.73 -7.65 13.86
C THR A 263 5.15 -6.68 12.77
N TYR A 264 4.77 -6.95 11.54
CA TYR A 264 4.86 -5.96 10.47
C TYR A 264 3.62 -5.08 10.55
N PHE A 265 3.77 -3.86 11.07
CA PHE A 265 2.70 -2.88 11.09
C PHE A 265 2.53 -2.28 9.70
N ILE A 266 1.28 -2.22 9.26
CA ILE A 266 0.88 -1.49 8.06
C ILE A 266 -0.49 -0.84 8.32
N GLY A 267 -0.54 0.47 8.16
CA GLY A 267 -1.75 1.28 8.38
C GLY A 267 -2.08 2.10 7.14
N TYR A 268 -3.33 2.01 6.67
CA TYR A 268 -3.88 2.79 5.58
C TYR A 268 -4.81 3.89 6.13
N ALA A 269 -4.71 5.07 5.55
CA ALA A 269 -5.56 6.21 5.87
C ALA A 269 -5.72 7.13 4.66
N ARG A 270 -6.83 7.84 4.57
CA ARG A 270 -7.01 8.90 3.56
C ARG A 270 -6.16 10.14 3.84
N ASP A 271 -5.66 10.27 5.06
CA ASP A 271 -4.80 11.35 5.54
C ASP A 271 -3.74 10.73 6.47
N PRO A 272 -2.44 10.85 6.15
CA PRO A 272 -1.39 10.24 6.96
C PRO A 272 -1.29 10.86 8.36
N ALA A 273 -1.76 12.11 8.55
CA ALA A 273 -1.74 12.78 9.85
C ALA A 273 -2.48 11.99 10.94
N ARG A 274 -3.45 11.13 10.56
CA ARG A 274 -4.13 10.22 11.49
C ARG A 274 -3.16 9.24 12.13
N ILE A 275 -2.38 8.53 11.30
CA ILE A 275 -1.40 7.55 11.78
C ILE A 275 -0.25 8.27 12.48
N GLU A 276 0.20 9.41 11.95
CA GLU A 276 1.26 10.20 12.59
C GLU A 276 0.87 10.69 13.99
N ARG A 277 -0.39 11.10 14.20
CA ARG A 277 -0.88 11.45 15.54
C ARG A 277 -0.91 10.22 16.47
N MET A 278 -1.35 9.06 15.98
CA MET A 278 -1.28 7.82 16.77
C MET A 278 0.17 7.50 17.15
N LEU A 279 1.12 7.65 16.23
CA LEU A 279 2.54 7.44 16.51
C LEU A 279 3.10 8.48 17.50
N ASP A 280 2.76 9.75 17.38
CA ASP A 280 3.17 10.77 18.37
C ASP A 280 2.64 10.40 19.76
N ASN A 281 1.36 10.04 19.88
CA ASN A 281 0.76 9.56 21.12
C ASN A 281 1.49 8.33 21.68
N MET A 282 1.86 7.37 20.82
CA MET A 282 2.56 6.16 21.23
C MET A 282 3.98 6.42 21.72
N PHE A 283 4.78 7.18 20.96
CA PHE A 283 6.23 7.33 21.20
C PHE A 283 6.56 8.50 22.13
N ILE A 284 5.86 9.62 22.01
CA ILE A 284 6.05 10.82 22.85
C ILE A 284 5.16 10.74 24.10
N GLY A 285 3.95 10.23 23.95
CA GLY A 285 2.94 10.14 25.01
C GLY A 285 1.90 11.24 24.94
N ASP A 286 0.69 10.93 25.43
CA ASP A 286 -0.39 11.90 25.63
C ASP A 286 -0.94 11.83 27.07
N PRO A 287 -0.66 12.83 27.94
CA PRO A 287 0.27 13.93 27.72
C PRO A 287 1.73 13.42 27.60
N PRO A 288 2.69 14.26 27.14
CA PRO A 288 4.08 13.84 26.94
C PRO A 288 4.67 13.11 28.16
N GLY A 289 5.25 11.92 27.92
CA GLY A 289 5.75 11.00 28.94
C GLY A 289 4.77 9.88 29.32
N ASN A 290 3.48 10.01 29.03
CA ASN A 290 2.48 8.93 29.11
C ASN A 290 2.42 8.16 27.78
N TYR A 291 3.52 7.48 27.46
CA TYR A 291 3.72 6.75 26.21
C TYR A 291 3.08 5.36 26.24
N ASP A 292 3.01 4.74 25.07
CA ASP A 292 2.44 3.41 24.89
C ASP A 292 3.38 2.32 25.41
N ARG A 293 2.92 1.58 26.41
CA ARG A 293 3.71 0.52 27.05
C ARG A 293 3.95 -0.69 26.15
N ILE A 294 3.27 -0.84 25.01
CA ILE A 294 3.61 -1.89 24.04
C ILE A 294 5.05 -1.73 23.53
N LEU A 295 5.56 -0.48 23.49
CA LEU A 295 6.91 -0.15 23.06
C LEU A 295 7.98 -0.62 24.06
N ASP A 296 7.60 -0.96 25.30
CA ASP A 296 8.53 -1.55 26.26
C ASP A 296 9.05 -2.92 25.81
N VAL A 297 8.33 -3.59 24.91
CA VAL A 297 8.69 -4.91 24.39
C VAL A 297 8.75 -4.95 22.87
N SER A 298 8.41 -3.86 22.18
CA SER A 298 8.30 -3.81 20.71
C SER A 298 9.14 -2.67 20.17
N THR A 299 10.18 -2.97 19.40
CA THR A 299 11.09 -1.96 18.83
C THR A 299 10.91 -1.86 17.32
N PRO A 300 10.57 -0.69 16.76
CA PRO A 300 10.51 -0.51 15.30
C PRO A 300 11.94 -0.45 14.73
N VAL A 301 12.23 -1.27 13.72
CA VAL A 301 13.51 -1.26 13.01
C VAL A 301 13.42 -0.59 11.63
N THR A 302 12.21 -0.32 11.15
CA THR A 302 11.93 0.44 9.92
C THR A 302 10.77 1.42 10.13
N GLY A 303 10.66 2.41 9.25
CA GLY A 303 9.55 3.36 9.20
C GLY A 303 9.52 4.10 7.86
N SER A 304 8.43 3.95 7.10
CA SER A 304 8.28 4.57 5.78
C SER A 304 6.82 4.95 5.51
N LEU A 305 6.63 6.05 4.77
CA LEU A 305 5.32 6.56 4.33
C LEU A 305 5.28 6.52 2.79
N PHE A 306 4.21 5.97 2.25
CA PHE A 306 3.95 5.90 0.82
C PHE A 306 2.57 6.46 0.47
N PHE A 307 2.45 7.04 -0.71
CA PHE A 307 1.17 7.30 -1.35
C PHE A 307 0.76 6.10 -2.20
N VAL A 308 -0.46 5.63 -2.04
CA VAL A 308 -1.07 4.58 -2.86
C VAL A 308 -1.94 5.27 -3.90
N PRO A 309 -1.49 5.43 -5.15
CA PRO A 309 -2.33 5.99 -6.21
C PRO A 309 -3.55 5.11 -6.47
N SER A 310 -4.59 5.68 -7.07
CA SER A 310 -5.65 4.86 -7.68
C SER A 310 -5.03 3.92 -8.73
N ALA A 311 -5.65 2.76 -8.99
CA ALA A 311 -5.19 1.84 -10.01
C ALA A 311 -5.12 2.52 -11.38
N THR A 312 -6.08 3.40 -11.69
CA THR A 312 -6.09 4.21 -12.92
C THR A 312 -4.88 5.13 -13.01
N LEU A 313 -4.53 5.84 -11.93
CA LEU A 313 -3.35 6.71 -11.90
C LEU A 313 -2.05 5.92 -11.94
N LEU A 314 -1.98 4.77 -11.28
CA LEU A 314 -0.80 3.91 -11.32
C LEU A 314 -0.51 3.43 -12.75
N GLU A 315 -1.54 3.01 -13.48
CA GLU A 315 -1.41 2.55 -14.87
C GLU A 315 -0.93 3.68 -15.80
N SER A 316 -1.43 4.91 -15.62
CA SER A 316 -1.04 6.05 -16.47
C SER A 316 0.40 6.54 -16.26
N LEU A 317 1.08 6.12 -15.17
CA LEU A 317 2.51 6.42 -14.98
C LEU A 317 3.39 5.82 -16.08
N ALA A 318 2.93 4.76 -16.74
CA ALA A 318 3.60 4.13 -17.87
C ALA A 318 3.57 5.01 -19.13
N ASP A 319 2.48 5.74 -19.36
CA ASP A 319 2.30 6.58 -20.55
C ASP A 319 3.20 7.83 -20.55
N ALA A 320 3.48 8.36 -19.35
CA ALA A 320 4.41 9.47 -19.15
C ALA A 320 5.87 9.14 -19.52
N ALA A 321 6.19 7.87 -19.82
CA ALA A 321 7.50 7.43 -20.28
C ALA A 321 7.79 7.75 -21.76
N THR A 322 6.85 8.37 -22.50
CA THR A 322 7.07 8.71 -23.91
C THR A 322 7.59 10.15 -24.04
N PRO A 323 8.91 10.38 -24.19
CA PRO A 323 9.35 11.64 -24.77
C PRO A 323 8.72 11.75 -26.15
N ALA A 324 7.90 12.79 -26.34
CA ALA A 324 7.35 13.14 -27.64
C ALA A 324 8.49 13.13 -28.67
N ASP A 325 8.27 12.40 -29.76
CA ASP A 325 9.07 12.47 -30.98
C ASP A 325 8.93 13.90 -31.55
N ALA A 326 9.67 14.84 -30.96
CA ALA A 326 9.83 16.20 -31.43
C ALA A 326 10.80 16.14 -32.63
N GLY A 327 10.31 15.64 -33.76
CA GLY A 327 11.21 15.33 -34.86
C GLY A 327 10.54 14.93 -36.17
N LYS A 328 9.53 15.67 -36.65
CA LYS A 328 9.32 15.92 -38.09
C LYS A 328 8.39 17.11 -38.32
N THR A 329 9.00 18.27 -38.38
CA THR A 329 8.50 19.41 -39.15
C THR A 329 8.51 19.04 -40.63
N GLU A 330 7.36 18.65 -41.19
CA GLU A 330 7.16 18.72 -42.64
C GLU A 330 6.80 20.16 -42.99
N GLY A 331 7.82 20.86 -43.50
CA GLY A 331 7.70 22.17 -44.12
C GLY A 331 6.92 22.09 -45.43
N GLY A 332 6.24 23.18 -45.73
CA GLY A 332 5.30 23.30 -46.83
C GLY A 332 5.91 23.15 -48.23
N GLY A 333 5.02 22.82 -49.16
CA GLY A 333 5.30 22.81 -50.60
C GLY A 333 4.07 22.34 -51.37
N ASP A 334 3.16 23.27 -51.67
CA ASP A 334 2.27 23.16 -52.84
C ASP A 334 3.08 23.67 -54.06
N PRO A 335 2.96 23.10 -55.28
CA PRO A 335 1.81 23.48 -56.12
C PRO A 335 1.31 22.45 -57.16
N GLN A 336 0.06 22.68 -57.57
CA GLN A 336 -0.54 22.56 -58.91
C GLN A 336 -0.88 21.20 -59.56
N THR A 337 -2.20 21.01 -59.71
CA THR A 337 -2.97 20.64 -60.92
C THR A 337 -2.33 19.77 -61.99
N ASP A 338 -2.92 18.58 -62.23
CA ASP A 338 -3.33 18.21 -63.58
C ASP A 338 -4.48 17.19 -63.60
N ALA A 339 -5.32 17.31 -64.63
CA ALA A 339 -6.55 16.54 -64.84
C ALA A 339 -6.28 15.24 -65.62
N GLY A 340 -7.06 14.19 -65.37
CA GLY A 340 -7.01 12.98 -66.21
C GLY A 340 -7.88 11.79 -65.78
N GLY A 341 -9.14 11.80 -66.21
CA GLY A 341 -9.85 10.66 -66.82
C GLY A 341 -9.81 9.25 -66.20
N ALA A 342 -10.93 8.89 -65.57
CA ALA A 342 -11.80 7.73 -65.85
C ALA A 342 -11.33 6.27 -65.68
N SER A 343 -12.25 5.53 -65.03
CA SER A 343 -12.65 4.14 -65.28
C SER A 343 -12.03 3.02 -64.43
N GLY A 344 -12.64 2.81 -63.26
CA GLY A 344 -13.37 1.59 -62.92
C GLY A 344 -12.81 0.21 -63.33
N SER A 345 -12.44 -0.59 -62.32
CA SER A 345 -12.93 -1.95 -62.18
C SER A 345 -12.67 -2.47 -60.76
N LEU A 346 -13.73 -2.57 -59.96
CA LEU A 346 -13.79 -3.46 -58.80
C LEU A 346 -13.96 -4.88 -59.33
N HIS A 347 -12.98 -5.76 -59.12
CA HIS A 347 -13.23 -7.20 -59.08
C HIS A 347 -12.67 -7.81 -57.80
N ILE A 348 -13.64 -8.21 -56.99
CA ILE A 348 -13.57 -9.04 -55.80
C ILE A 348 -13.01 -10.41 -56.18
N GLY A 349 -12.06 -10.92 -55.40
CA GLY A 349 -11.61 -12.31 -55.44
C GLY A 349 -11.11 -12.74 -54.07
N SER A 350 -12.02 -13.17 -53.20
CA SER A 350 -11.68 -13.84 -51.94
C SER A 350 -11.28 -15.30 -52.17
N LEU A 351 -10.23 -15.70 -51.45
CA LEU A 351 -10.01 -16.98 -50.78
C LEU A 351 -10.76 -18.23 -51.27
N LYS A 352 -9.98 -19.26 -51.61
CA LYS A 352 -10.28 -20.64 -51.24
C LYS A 352 -9.00 -21.41 -50.90
N GLN A 353 -8.95 -21.90 -49.66
CA GLN A 353 -8.09 -23.00 -49.20
C GLN A 353 -8.38 -24.26 -50.02
N GLU A 354 -7.37 -25.09 -50.25
CA GLU A 354 -7.38 -26.51 -49.87
C GLU A 354 -5.98 -27.14 -49.98
N ASN A 355 -5.68 -28.00 -49.00
CA ASN A 355 -4.50 -28.85 -48.90
C ASN A 355 -4.46 -29.91 -50.00
N GLN A 356 -3.27 -30.33 -50.45
CA GLN A 356 -2.72 -31.70 -50.33
C GLN A 356 -1.55 -31.97 -51.29
N ASP A 357 -0.58 -32.72 -50.77
CA ASP A 357 0.38 -33.65 -51.39
C ASP A 357 1.49 -33.11 -52.33
N GLU A 358 2.73 -33.03 -51.84
CA GLU A 358 3.78 -34.08 -51.94
C GLU A 358 5.00 -33.75 -51.06
#